data_AF-A0A960CXE6-F1
#
_entry.id   AF-A0A960CXE6-F1
#
_cell.length_a   1.000
_cell.length_b   1.000
_cell.length_c   1.000
_cell.angle_alpha   90.00
_cell.angle_beta   90.00
_cell.angle_gamma   90.00
#
_symmetry.space_group_name_H-M   'P 1'
#
loop_
_entity.id
_entity.type
_entity.pdbx_description
1 polymer ?
#
loop_
_entity_poly.entity_id
_entity_poly.type
_entity_poly.pdbx_seq_one_letter_code
_entity_poly.pdbx_strand_id
1 'polypeptide(L)'
;GDEETEARAAGRVSRFREETRSERMHIAEEAQARYGRKVSWGVETGAPGDDDAERVLFTHIAVPVMTRLKQPERQVLDTLVDAGVARSRSDALAWSVRLVGQHAEEWLAKLREAMSEVDDLRAQGPEL
;
A
#
# COMPACT_ATOMS: atom_id res chain seq x y z
N GLY A 1 -8.87 2.44 -30.06
CA GLY A 1 -8.25 1.13 -30.28
C GLY A 1 -7.89 0.50 -28.95
N ASP A 2 -7.09 1.18 -28.14
CA ASP A 2 -6.66 0.67 -26.83
C ASP A 2 -7.52 1.16 -25.66
N GLU A 3 -7.99 2.42 -25.69
CA GLU A 3 -8.85 2.99 -24.63
C GLU A 3 -10.15 2.19 -24.41
N GLU A 4 -10.72 1.62 -25.47
CA GLU A 4 -11.93 0.79 -25.38
C GLU A 4 -11.64 -0.60 -24.77
N THR A 5 -10.40 -1.07 -24.87
CA THR A 5 -9.94 -2.35 -24.31
C THR A 5 -9.60 -2.19 -22.83
N GLU A 6 -8.91 -1.10 -22.46
CA GLU A 6 -8.66 -0.72 -21.07
C GLU A 6 -9.95 -0.46 -20.29
N ALA A 7 -10.89 0.30 -20.86
CA ALA A 7 -12.19 0.55 -20.25
C ALA A 7 -12.98 -0.75 -20.02
N ARG A 8 -12.90 -1.71 -20.96
CA ARG A 8 -13.49 -3.04 -20.81
C ARG A 8 -12.78 -3.87 -19.73
N ALA A 9 -11.45 -3.78 -19.62
CA ALA A 9 -10.69 -4.46 -18.56
C ALA A 9 -11.05 -3.92 -17.17
N ALA A 10 -11.05 -2.59 -17.00
CA ALA A 10 -11.49 -1.93 -15.79
C ALA A 10 -12.94 -2.31 -15.40
N GLY A 11 -13.83 -2.41 -16.40
CA GLY A 11 -15.21 -2.87 -16.20
C GLY A 11 -15.31 -4.31 -15.68
N ARG A 12 -14.49 -5.24 -16.22
CA ARG A 12 -14.42 -6.63 -15.73
C ARG A 12 -13.88 -6.69 -14.31
N VAL A 13 -12.82 -5.94 -14.01
CA VAL A 13 -12.22 -5.85 -12.67
C VAL A 13 -13.25 -5.32 -11.66
N SER A 14 -13.98 -4.26 -12.00
CA SER A 14 -15.01 -3.70 -11.14
C SER A 14 -16.15 -4.69 -10.88
N ARG A 15 -16.62 -5.39 -11.91
CA ARG A 15 -17.68 -6.41 -11.76
C ARG A 15 -17.20 -7.55 -10.87
N PHE A 16 -16.01 -8.10 -11.16
CA PHE A 16 -15.41 -9.17 -10.39
C PHE A 16 -15.22 -8.78 -8.91
N ARG A 17 -14.81 -7.53 -8.66
CA ARG A 17 -14.67 -6.97 -7.31
C ARG A 17 -16.00 -7.04 -6.55
N GLU A 18 -17.11 -6.68 -7.17
CA GLU A 18 -18.42 -6.71 -6.52
C GLU A 18 -18.95 -8.14 -6.35
N GLU A 19 -18.86 -8.97 -7.39
CA GLU A 19 -19.37 -10.35 -7.38
C GLU A 19 -18.68 -11.22 -6.33
N THR A 20 -17.37 -11.08 -6.14
CA THR A 20 -16.60 -11.89 -5.18
C THR A 20 -16.46 -11.24 -3.80
N ARG A 21 -17.18 -10.15 -3.50
CA ARG A 21 -17.04 -9.42 -2.24
C ARG A 21 -17.28 -10.29 -1.01
N SER A 22 -18.41 -11.00 -0.95
CA SER A 22 -18.80 -11.76 0.25
C SER A 22 -17.81 -12.88 0.57
N GLU A 23 -17.39 -13.64 -0.43
CA GLU A 23 -16.40 -14.71 -0.29
C GLU A 23 -15.05 -14.16 0.18
N ARG A 24 -14.57 -13.07 -0.42
CA ARG A 24 -13.33 -12.41 0.00
C ARG A 24 -13.40 -11.89 1.45
N MET A 25 -14.55 -11.40 1.90
CA MET A 25 -14.72 -10.95 3.29
C MET A 25 -14.65 -12.13 4.26
N HIS A 26 -15.29 -13.26 3.93
CA HIS A 26 -15.25 -14.47 4.75
C HIS A 26 -13.82 -15.02 4.89
N ILE A 27 -13.10 -15.17 3.77
CA ILE A 27 -11.69 -15.60 3.78
C ILE A 27 -10.81 -14.61 4.56
N ALA A 28 -11.05 -13.31 4.43
CA ALA A 28 -10.30 -12.30 5.19
C ALA A 28 -10.55 -12.41 6.70
N GLU A 29 -11.77 -12.71 7.14
CA GLU A 29 -12.07 -12.94 8.56
C GLU A 29 -11.33 -14.15 9.11
N GLU A 30 -11.37 -15.29 8.42
CA GLU A 30 -10.66 -16.50 8.81
C GLU A 30 -9.14 -16.31 8.84
N ALA A 31 -8.59 -15.69 7.79
CA ALA A 31 -7.16 -15.40 7.71
C ALA A 31 -6.72 -14.42 8.81
N GLN A 32 -7.47 -13.36 9.05
CA GLN A 32 -7.16 -12.41 10.13
C GLN A 32 -7.23 -13.08 11.51
N ALA A 33 -8.20 -13.96 11.74
CA ALA A 33 -8.30 -14.72 13.00
C ALA A 33 -7.11 -15.68 13.19
N ARG A 34 -6.68 -16.35 12.11
CA ARG A 34 -5.56 -17.30 12.14
C ARG A 34 -4.19 -16.62 12.29
N TYR A 35 -3.95 -15.55 11.55
CA TYR A 35 -2.62 -14.94 11.43
C TYR A 35 -2.44 -13.69 12.28
N GLY A 36 -3.51 -13.14 12.87
CA GLY A 36 -3.46 -11.91 13.67
C GLY A 36 -3.06 -10.66 12.87
N ARG A 37 -3.13 -10.71 11.54
CA ARG A 37 -2.73 -9.63 10.62
C ARG A 37 -3.88 -9.25 9.71
N LYS A 38 -4.05 -7.96 9.43
CA LYS A 38 -5.05 -7.46 8.47
C LYS A 38 -4.73 -7.95 7.05
N VAL A 39 -5.78 -8.28 6.28
CA VAL A 39 -5.66 -8.77 4.89
C VAL A 39 -6.24 -7.77 3.89
N SER A 40 -5.54 -7.57 2.77
CA SER A 40 -5.99 -6.78 1.63
C SER A 40 -6.19 -7.66 0.40
N TRP A 41 -7.16 -7.29 -0.44
CA TRP A 41 -7.44 -7.99 -1.69
C TRP A 41 -7.01 -7.19 -2.91
N GLY A 42 -6.66 -7.91 -3.96
CA GLY A 42 -6.48 -7.41 -5.32
C GLY A 42 -6.74 -8.53 -6.33
N VAL A 43 -6.70 -8.19 -7.61
CA VAL A 43 -6.78 -9.12 -8.73
C VAL A 43 -5.63 -8.85 -9.68
N GLU A 44 -5.18 -9.89 -10.36
CA GLU A 44 -4.20 -9.80 -11.44
C GLU A 44 -4.92 -10.11 -12.75
N THR A 45 -4.78 -9.24 -13.76
CA THR A 45 -5.40 -9.41 -15.07
C THR A 45 -4.33 -9.74 -16.11
N GLY A 46 -4.41 -10.94 -16.67
CA GLY A 46 -3.41 -11.48 -17.60
C GLY A 46 -3.35 -13.01 -17.48
N ALA A 47 -2.58 -13.68 -18.34
CA ALA A 47 -2.27 -15.08 -18.11
C ALA A 47 -1.23 -15.21 -16.97
N PRO A 48 -1.29 -16.26 -16.14
CA PRO A 48 -0.27 -16.48 -15.12
C PRO A 48 1.12 -16.58 -15.76
N GLY A 49 2.05 -15.71 -15.35
CA GLY A 49 3.42 -15.66 -15.88
C GLY A 49 3.60 -14.78 -17.12
N ASP A 50 2.60 -14.01 -17.51
CA ASP A 50 2.73 -12.97 -18.54
C ASP A 50 3.36 -11.70 -17.94
N ASP A 51 4.33 -11.10 -18.64
CA ASP A 51 5.02 -9.89 -18.15
C ASP A 51 4.09 -8.66 -18.17
N ASP A 52 3.00 -8.71 -18.96
CA ASP A 52 1.99 -7.66 -19.07
C ASP A 52 0.83 -7.82 -18.04
N ALA A 53 0.97 -8.70 -17.04
CA ALA A 53 -0.06 -8.91 -16.03
C ALA A 53 -0.24 -7.67 -15.13
N GLU A 54 -1.42 -7.05 -15.20
CA GLU A 54 -1.73 -5.86 -14.39
C GLU A 54 -2.34 -6.25 -13.03
N ARG A 55 -1.75 -5.76 -11.93
CA ARG A 55 -2.28 -5.97 -10.58
C ARG A 55 -3.12 -4.79 -10.12
N VAL A 56 -4.40 -5.03 -9.86
CA VAL A 56 -5.35 -4.03 -9.36
C VAL A 56 -5.75 -4.35 -7.92
N LEU A 57 -5.39 -3.49 -6.96
CA LEU A 57 -5.75 -3.64 -5.55
C LEU A 57 -7.17 -3.13 -5.27
N PHE A 58 -7.98 -3.92 -4.58
CA PHE A 58 -9.37 -3.57 -4.20
C PHE A 58 -9.48 -2.84 -2.88
N THR A 59 -8.56 -3.12 -1.97
CA THR A 59 -8.53 -2.55 -0.62
C THR A 59 -7.10 -2.20 -0.26
N HIS A 60 -6.88 -0.99 0.22
CA HIS A 60 -5.62 -0.60 0.84
C HIS A 60 -5.84 -0.60 2.35
N ILE A 61 -5.08 -1.41 3.09
CA ILE A 61 -5.11 -1.35 4.55
C ILE A 61 -4.29 -0.12 4.96
N ALA A 62 -4.98 0.92 5.39
CA ALA A 62 -4.34 1.97 6.18
C ALA A 62 -4.24 1.47 7.63
N VAL A 63 -3.05 1.00 8.03
CA VAL A 63 -2.78 0.71 9.44
C VAL A 63 -2.49 2.05 10.13
N PRO A 64 -3.24 2.44 11.18
CA PRO A 64 -2.96 3.68 11.89
C PRO A 64 -1.58 3.57 12.55
N VAL A 65 -0.74 4.58 12.32
CA VAL A 65 0.54 4.75 13.01
C VAL A 65 0.44 5.93 13.96
N MET A 66 0.76 5.70 15.23
CA MET A 66 0.83 6.77 16.24
C MET A 66 2.27 7.24 16.38
N THR A 67 2.53 8.51 16.06
CA THR A 67 3.87 9.12 16.19
C THR A 67 3.84 10.22 17.25
N ARG A 68 4.82 10.20 18.17
CA ARG A 68 5.03 11.29 19.12
C ARG A 68 5.84 12.40 18.45
N LEU A 69 5.19 13.52 18.16
CA LEU A 69 5.82 14.72 17.60
C LEU A 69 6.09 15.75 18.70
N LYS A 70 7.22 16.46 18.60
CA LYS A 70 7.50 17.63 19.47
C LYS A 70 6.71 18.84 18.98
N GLN A 71 6.85 19.96 19.66
CA GLN A 71 6.16 21.20 19.28
C GLN A 71 6.51 21.67 17.86
N PRO A 72 7.78 21.68 17.44
CA PRO A 72 8.14 22.19 16.11
C PRO A 72 7.54 21.39 14.96
N GLU A 73 7.53 20.05 15.03
CA GLU A 73 6.93 19.25 13.95
C GLU A 73 5.41 19.42 13.93
N ARG A 74 4.76 19.59 15.10
CA ARG A 74 3.33 19.90 15.16
C ARG A 74 2.98 21.23 14.50
N GLN A 75 3.82 22.26 14.65
CA GLN A 75 3.61 23.57 14.01
C GLN A 75 3.67 23.46 12.47
N VAL A 76 4.54 22.61 11.93
CA VAL A 76 4.59 22.35 10.48
C VAL A 76 3.27 21.73 10.01
N LEU A 77 2.75 20.73 10.73
CA LEU A 77 1.46 20.11 10.39
C LEU A 77 0.31 21.11 10.47
N ASP A 78 0.31 21.98 11.48
CA ASP A 78 -0.71 23.02 11.66
C ASP A 78 -0.68 24.00 10.48
N THR A 79 0.52 24.44 10.07
CA THR A 79 0.70 25.31 8.90
C THR A 79 0.14 24.68 7.62
N LEU A 80 0.34 23.38 7.42
CA LEU A 80 -0.21 22.66 6.25
C LEU A 80 -1.75 22.59 6.27
N VAL A 81 -2.35 22.46 7.44
CA VAL A 81 -3.81 22.47 7.59
C VAL A 81 -4.36 23.89 7.38
N ASP A 82 -3.75 24.89 8.01
CA ASP A 82 -4.17 26.29 7.92
C ASP A 82 -4.04 26.84 6.49
N ALA A 83 -3.03 26.40 5.74
CA ALA A 83 -2.85 26.74 4.33
C ALA A 83 -3.80 25.98 3.38
N GLY A 84 -4.63 25.05 3.89
CA GLY A 84 -5.55 24.25 3.09
C GLY A 84 -4.89 23.13 2.27
N VAL A 85 -3.60 22.84 2.50
CA VAL A 85 -2.88 21.73 1.85
C VAL A 85 -3.42 20.37 2.34
N ALA A 86 -3.88 20.31 3.59
CA ALA A 86 -4.42 19.11 4.20
C ALA A 86 -5.70 19.37 4.99
N ARG A 87 -6.61 18.37 5.03
CA ARG A 87 -7.92 18.51 5.72
C ARG A 87 -7.86 18.23 7.22
N SER A 88 -6.76 17.65 7.70
CA SER A 88 -6.51 17.34 9.12
C SER A 88 -5.00 17.15 9.35
N ARG A 89 -4.57 17.15 10.61
CA ARG A 89 -3.16 16.86 10.96
C ARG A 89 -2.70 15.47 10.51
N SER A 90 -3.58 14.46 10.55
CA SER A 90 -3.27 13.12 10.05
C SER A 90 -3.12 13.11 8.53
N ASP A 91 -3.96 13.86 7.82
CA ASP A 91 -3.85 14.03 6.36
C ASP A 91 -2.57 14.80 6.00
N ALA A 92 -2.19 15.80 6.81
CA ALA A 92 -0.93 16.55 6.66
C ALA A 92 0.30 15.64 6.86
N LEU A 93 0.28 14.75 7.85
CA LEU A 93 1.36 13.79 8.06
C LEU A 93 1.46 12.81 6.87
N ALA A 94 0.32 12.30 6.38
CA ALA A 94 0.29 11.45 5.19
C ALA A 94 0.83 12.19 3.95
N TRP A 95 0.49 13.47 3.80
CA TRP A 95 1.03 14.33 2.73
C TRP A 95 2.55 14.45 2.82
N SER A 96 3.10 14.74 4.01
CA SER A 96 4.55 14.82 4.22
C SER A 96 5.27 13.51 3.88
N VAL A 97 4.69 12.35 4.23
CA VAL A 97 5.26 11.03 3.87
C VAL A 97 5.27 10.81 2.37
N ARG A 98 4.18 11.15 1.67
CA ARG A 98 4.12 11.07 0.20
C ARG A 98 5.14 11.97 -0.46
N LEU A 99 5.30 13.20 0.04
CA LEU A 99 6.29 14.16 -0.46
C LEU A 99 7.71 13.62 -0.33
N VAL A 100 8.05 13.04 0.83
CA VAL A 100 9.37 12.40 1.01
C VAL A 100 9.55 11.24 0.04
N GLY A 101 8.52 10.40 -0.15
CA GLY A 101 8.57 9.31 -1.14
C GLY A 101 8.89 9.83 -2.55
N GLN A 102 8.20 10.88 -3.00
CA GLN A 102 8.44 11.46 -4.33
C GLN A 102 9.87 12.00 -4.51
N HIS A 103 10.46 12.59 -3.48
CA HIS A 103 11.78 13.20 -3.57
C HIS A 103 12.94 12.26 -3.22
N ALA A 104 12.67 11.12 -2.59
CA ALA A 104 13.68 10.19 -2.11
C ALA A 104 13.51 8.76 -2.63
N GLU A 105 12.64 8.52 -3.61
CA GLU A 105 12.30 7.17 -4.08
C GLU A 105 13.54 6.35 -4.47
N GLU A 106 14.47 6.95 -5.22
CA GLU A 106 15.70 6.24 -5.64
C GLU A 106 16.55 5.81 -4.44
N TRP A 107 16.70 6.68 -3.45
CA TRP A 107 17.45 6.37 -2.24
C TRP A 107 16.72 5.33 -1.37
N LEU A 108 15.39 5.43 -1.25
CA LEU A 108 14.55 4.47 -0.53
C LEU A 108 14.55 3.09 -1.21
N ALA A 109 14.65 3.02 -2.53
CA ALA A 109 14.79 1.78 -3.28
C ALA A 109 16.10 1.08 -2.93
N LYS A 110 17.23 1.80 -3.00
CA LYS A 110 18.55 1.27 -2.62
C LYS A 110 18.59 0.79 -1.17
N LEU A 111 17.94 1.51 -0.25
CA LEU A 111 17.87 1.10 1.16
C LEU A 111 17.06 -0.19 1.34
N ARG A 112 15.96 -0.36 0.62
CA ARG A 112 15.14 -1.59 0.66
C ARG A 112 15.90 -2.79 0.08
N GLU A 113 16.62 -2.59 -1.03
CA GLU A 113 17.47 -3.62 -1.64
C GLU A 113 18.55 -4.10 -0.66
N ALA A 114 19.30 -3.17 -0.06
CA ALA A 114 20.32 -3.51 0.93
C ALA A 114 19.75 -4.26 2.15
N MET A 115 18.54 -3.90 2.61
CA MET A 115 17.88 -4.62 3.70
C MET A 115 17.48 -6.05 3.31
N SER A 116 17.08 -6.28 2.05
CA SER A 116 16.77 -7.62 1.54
C SER A 116 18.00 -8.53 1.56
N GLU A 117 19.15 -8.02 1.11
CA GLU A 117 20.40 -8.78 1.15
C GLU A 117 20.81 -9.16 2.58
N VAL A 118 20.62 -8.25 3.53
CA VAL A 118 20.87 -8.52 4.95
C VAL A 118 19.94 -9.62 5.48
N ASP A 119 18.67 -9.59 5.10
CA ASP A 119 17.70 -10.61 5.51
C ASP A 119 18.00 -11.99 4.88
N ASP A 120 18.45 -12.04 3.62
CA ASP A 120 18.91 -13.27 2.97
C ASP A 120 20.14 -13.87 3.67
N LEU A 121 21.09 -13.02 4.08
CA LEU A 121 22.27 -13.46 4.83
C LEU A 121 21.90 -13.97 6.23
N ARG A 122 20.94 -13.32 6.90
CA ARG A 122 20.40 -13.80 8.19
C ARG A 122 19.76 -15.17 8.06
N ALA A 123 19.02 -15.42 6.97
CA ALA A 123 18.37 -16.71 6.72
C ALA A 123 19.39 -17.84 6.42
N GLN A 124 20.55 -17.50 5.86
CA GLN A 124 21.66 -18.44 5.63
C GLN A 124 22.58 -18.61 6.85
N GLY A 125 22.39 -17.79 7.89
CA GLY A 125 23.18 -17.85 9.11
C GLY A 125 22.93 -19.13 9.90
N PRO A 126 23.92 -19.61 10.67
CA PRO A 126 23.76 -20.81 11.48
C PRO A 126 22.64 -20.64 12.51
N GLU A 127 21.76 -21.63 12.63
CA GLU A 127 20.80 -21.71 13.74
C GLU A 127 21.58 -21.94 15.05
N LEU A 128 21.43 -21.01 16.00
CA LEU A 128 21.97 -21.12 17.37
C LEU A 128 21.00 -21.85 18.30
#